data_AF-A2DCU1-F1
#
_entry.id   AF-A2DCU1-F1
#
_cell.length_a   1.000
_cell.length_b   1.000
_cell.length_c   1.000
_cell.angle_alpha   90.00
_cell.angle_beta   90.00
_cell.angle_gamma   90.00
#
_symmetry.space_group_name_H-M   'P 1'
#
loop_
_entity.id
_entity.type
_entity.pdbx_description
1 polymer ?
#
loop_
_entity_poly.entity_id
_entity_poly.type
_entity_poly.pdbx_seq_one_letter_code
_entity_poly.pdbx_strand_id
1 'polypeptide(L)'
;MHFSAPECLCNIKYDAPKADIWSLGIILYYLIVGKTPWTSNDRNIMMKQIVSGYVFIPEYLIRSEIDLLRQILKVNPTERISTESILFHPFMTIRRSSTQIRPKSKTPISLPSIRSSHKIFSPSVKQYTFE
;
A
#
# COMPACT_ATOMS: atom_id res chain seq x y z
N MET A 1 -2.63 7.85 11.29
CA MET A 1 -3.37 8.47 10.18
C MET A 1 -3.12 7.84 8.80
N HIS A 2 -2.02 7.11 8.55
CA HIS A 2 -1.77 6.52 7.22
C HIS A 2 -2.88 5.60 6.70
N PHE A 3 -3.61 4.94 7.61
CA PHE A 3 -4.72 4.05 7.29
C PHE A 3 -6.10 4.68 7.57
N SER A 4 -6.13 5.87 8.16
CA SER A 4 -7.38 6.50 8.60
C SER A 4 -8.14 7.06 7.41
N ALA A 5 -9.45 6.82 7.37
CA ALA A 5 -10.33 7.38 6.35
C ALA A 5 -10.45 8.91 6.48
N PRO A 6 -10.70 9.65 5.38
CA PRO A 6 -10.78 11.11 5.41
C PRO A 6 -11.79 11.64 6.44
N GLU A 7 -12.94 10.99 6.57
CA GLU A 7 -13.98 11.35 7.54
C GLU A 7 -13.55 11.19 9.01
N CYS A 8 -12.70 10.20 9.30
CA CYS A 8 -12.15 10.01 10.65
C CYS A 8 -11.17 11.13 11.01
N LEU A 9 -10.49 11.72 10.02
CA LEU A 9 -9.57 12.85 10.23
C LEU A 9 -10.31 14.17 10.44
N CYS A 10 -11.51 14.30 9.88
CA CYS A 10 -12.36 15.49 10.01
C CYS A 10 -13.22 15.50 11.28
N ASN A 11 -13.07 14.50 12.15
CA ASN A 11 -13.83 14.34 13.40
C ASN A 11 -15.36 14.39 13.20
N ILE A 12 -15.83 13.93 12.05
CA ILE A 12 -17.26 13.77 11.76
C ILE A 12 -17.72 12.38 12.17
N LYS A 13 -19.01 12.22 12.45
CA LYS A 13 -19.60 10.90 12.68
C LYS A 13 -19.33 10.04 11.45
N TYR A 14 -18.63 8.94 11.64
CA TYR A 14 -18.21 8.06 10.56
C TYR A 14 -18.97 6.73 10.61
N ASP A 15 -19.11 6.13 9.44
CA ASP A 15 -19.59 4.76 9.28
C ASP A 15 -18.38 3.83 9.43
N ALA A 16 -18.33 3.06 10.52
CA ALA A 16 -17.19 2.21 10.85
C ALA A 16 -16.87 1.17 9.75
N PRO A 17 -17.86 0.39 9.25
CA PRO A 17 -17.64 -0.46 8.09
C PRO A 17 -17.02 0.25 6.88
N LYS A 18 -17.48 1.47 6.56
CA LYS A 18 -16.91 2.24 5.43
C LYS A 18 -15.49 2.73 5.69
N ALA A 19 -15.15 3.06 6.93
CA ALA A 19 -13.80 3.43 7.33
C ALA A 19 -12.84 2.22 7.30
N ASP A 20 -13.33 1.02 7.63
CA ASP A 20 -12.57 -0.23 7.51
C ASP A 20 -12.27 -0.56 6.05
N ILE A 21 -13.24 -0.38 5.15
CA ILE A 21 -13.05 -0.56 3.70
C ILE A 21 -11.95 0.38 3.18
N TRP A 22 -11.89 1.63 3.64
CA TRP A 22 -10.79 2.53 3.30
C TRP A 22 -9.44 1.97 3.76
N SER A 23 -9.35 1.56 5.02
CA SER A 23 -8.12 0.98 5.60
C SER A 23 -7.66 -0.26 4.82
N LEU A 24 -8.61 -1.12 4.42
CA LEU A 24 -8.37 -2.27 3.56
C LEU A 24 -7.79 -1.85 2.20
N GLY A 25 -8.27 -0.76 1.60
CA GLY A 25 -7.73 -0.23 0.35
C GLY A 25 -6.27 0.22 0.46
N ILE A 26 -5.90 0.86 1.59
CA ILE A 26 -4.51 1.26 1.85
C ILE A 26 -3.60 0.03 1.99
N ILE A 27 -4.07 -0.99 2.70
CA ILE A 27 -3.34 -2.26 2.85
C ILE A 27 -3.20 -2.96 1.50
N LEU A 28 -4.30 -3.06 0.73
CA LEU A 28 -4.27 -3.66 -0.60
C LEU A 28 -3.29 -2.94 -1.53
N TYR A 29 -3.32 -1.61 -1.55
CA TYR A 29 -2.37 -0.80 -2.30
C TYR A 29 -0.92 -1.13 -1.87
N TYR A 30 -0.66 -1.18 -0.56
CA TYR A 30 0.66 -1.51 -0.03
C TYR A 30 1.12 -2.91 -0.46
N LEU A 31 0.22 -3.90 -0.47
CA LEU A 31 0.54 -5.27 -0.89
C LEU A 31 0.88 -5.36 -2.39
N ILE A 32 0.22 -4.56 -3.24
CA ILE A 32 0.47 -4.55 -4.68
C ILE A 32 1.71 -3.71 -5.04
N VAL A 33 1.86 -2.54 -4.42
CA VAL A 33 2.83 -1.50 -4.82
C VAL A 33 4.11 -1.55 -3.98
N GLY A 34 4.05 -2.08 -2.75
CA GLY A 34 5.17 -2.15 -1.80
C GLY A 34 5.43 -0.86 -1.01
N LYS A 35 4.56 0.14 -1.11
CA LYS A 35 4.60 1.39 -0.32
C LYS A 35 3.19 1.92 -0.12
N THR A 36 2.98 2.80 0.86
CA THR A 36 1.69 3.46 1.08
C THR A 36 1.43 4.51 -0.01
N PRO A 37 0.16 4.86 -0.28
CA PRO A 37 -0.18 5.87 -1.29
C PRO A 37 0.27 7.28 -0.88
N TRP A 38 0.30 7.55 0.43
CA TRP A 38 0.77 8.81 0.99
C TRP A 38 1.82 8.57 2.08
N THR A 39 2.87 9.39 2.05
CA THR A 39 3.95 9.40 3.03
C THR A 39 4.45 10.84 3.15
N SER A 40 4.26 11.44 4.32
CA SER A 40 4.75 12.79 4.63
C SER A 40 5.08 12.85 6.11
N ASN A 41 6.17 13.54 6.45
CA ASN A 41 6.55 13.81 7.84
C ASN A 41 5.70 14.93 8.45
N ASP A 42 5.08 15.77 7.62
CA ASP A 42 4.11 16.79 8.05
C ASP A 42 2.69 16.20 8.00
N ARG A 43 2.01 16.23 9.14
CA ARG A 43 0.64 15.74 9.29
C ARG A 43 -0.37 16.52 8.48
N ASN A 44 -0.20 17.84 8.38
CA ASN A 44 -1.11 18.71 7.65
C ASN A 44 -1.03 18.45 6.15
N ILE A 45 0.18 18.26 5.62
CA ILE A 45 0.40 17.90 4.22
C ILE A 45 -0.25 16.55 3.93
N MET A 46 -0.03 15.55 4.80
CA MET A 46 -0.60 14.23 4.59
C MET A 46 -2.13 14.23 4.66
N MET A 47 -2.72 14.98 5.59
CA MET A 47 -4.16 15.13 5.69
C MET A 47 -4.73 15.74 4.40
N LYS A 48 -4.10 16.80 3.86
CA LYS A 48 -4.50 17.39 2.58
C LYS A 48 -4.44 16.39 1.42
N GLN A 49 -3.42 15.53 1.39
CA GLN A 49 -3.30 14.48 0.38
C GLN A 49 -4.37 13.39 0.52
N ILE A 50 -4.69 12.98 1.75
CA ILE A 50 -5.75 12.00 2.02
C ILE A 50 -7.11 12.57 1.60
N VAL A 51 -7.40 13.81 1.97
CA VAL A 51 -8.67 14.49 1.67
C VAL A 51 -8.82 14.79 0.17
N SER A 52 -7.72 15.03 -0.56
CA SER A 52 -7.80 15.20 -2.02
C SER A 52 -8.16 13.91 -2.75
N GLY A 53 -7.94 12.75 -2.13
CA GLY A 53 -8.22 11.43 -2.72
C GLY A 53 -7.28 11.05 -3.87
N TYR A 54 -6.25 11.85 -4.15
CA TYR A 54 -5.31 11.54 -5.22
C TYR A 54 -4.39 10.39 -4.81
N VAL A 55 -4.52 9.25 -5.48
CA VAL A 55 -3.68 8.07 -5.31
C VAL A 55 -2.86 7.87 -6.58
N PHE A 56 -1.53 7.82 -6.45
CA PHE A 56 -0.65 7.48 -7.56
C PHE A 56 -0.87 6.03 -7.99
N ILE A 57 -1.09 5.78 -9.28
CA ILE A 57 -1.27 4.43 -9.83
C ILE A 57 -0.07 4.09 -10.72
N PRO A 58 0.80 3.14 -10.33
CA PRO A 58 1.91 2.71 -11.17
C PRO A 58 1.45 2.02 -12.46
N GLU A 59 2.22 2.16 -13.54
CA GLU A 59 1.90 1.60 -14.87
C GLU A 59 1.87 0.06 -14.92
N TYR A 60 2.52 -0.61 -13.98
CA TYR A 60 2.57 -2.07 -13.93
C TYR A 60 1.30 -2.72 -13.36
N LEU A 61 0.36 -1.94 -12.80
CA LEU A 61 -0.89 -2.48 -12.29
C LEU A 61 -1.80 -2.89 -13.44
N ILE A 62 -2.50 -4.01 -13.27
CA ILE A 62 -3.49 -4.47 -14.25
C ILE A 62 -4.84 -3.79 -14.03
N ARG A 63 -5.69 -3.78 -15.06
CA ARG A 63 -6.98 -3.09 -15.04
C ARG A 63 -7.85 -3.46 -13.83
N SER A 64 -7.92 -4.73 -13.43
CA SER A 64 -8.73 -5.18 -12.29
C SER A 64 -8.20 -4.70 -10.94
N GLU A 65 -6.89 -4.59 -10.76
CA GLU A 65 -6.26 -4.02 -9.56
C GLU A 65 -6.61 -2.53 -9.43
N ILE A 66 -6.41 -1.78 -10.52
CA ILE A 66 -6.69 -0.34 -10.58
C ILE A 66 -8.17 -0.08 -10.32
N ASP A 67 -9.04 -0.88 -10.93
CA ASP A 67 -10.49 -0.73 -10.81
C ASP A 67 -10.94 -0.92 -9.36
N LEU A 68 -10.51 -2.00 -8.70
CA LEU A 68 -10.85 -2.24 -7.30
C LEU A 68 -10.32 -1.12 -6.39
N LEU A 69 -9.07 -0.71 -6.57
CA LEU A 69 -8.47 0.37 -5.77
C LEU A 69 -9.25 1.68 -5.91
N ARG A 70 -9.70 2.03 -7.12
CA ARG A 70 -10.51 3.24 -7.36
C ARG A 70 -11.89 3.18 -6.74
N GLN A 71 -12.48 1.99 -6.64
CA GLN A 71 -13.78 1.79 -6.02
C GLN A 71 -13.70 1.78 -4.48
N ILE A 72 -12.60 1.27 -3.92
CA ILE A 72 -12.35 1.27 -2.47
C ILE A 72 -11.94 2.65 -1.96
N LEU A 73 -10.99 3.33 -2.63
CA LEU A 73 -10.38 4.58 -2.18
C LEU A 73 -11.18 5.82 -2.61
N LYS A 74 -12.51 5.76 -2.53
CA LYS A 74 -13.38 6.93 -2.71
C LYS A 74 -13.38 7.78 -1.45
N VAL A 75 -13.15 9.09 -1.58
CA VAL A 75 -13.20 10.01 -0.44
C VAL A 75 -14.58 10.02 0.19
N ASN A 76 -15.63 10.08 -0.63
CA ASN A 76 -17.02 9.99 -0.17
C ASN A 76 -17.36 8.54 0.27
N PRO A 77 -17.71 8.30 1.56
CA PRO A 77 -18.04 6.95 2.06
C PRO A 77 -19.22 6.28 1.36
N THR A 78 -20.19 7.06 0.86
CA THR A 78 -21.38 6.51 0.21
C THR A 78 -21.08 5.94 -1.18
N GLU A 79 -20.05 6.47 -1.84
CA GLU A 79 -19.56 6.00 -3.15
C GLU A 79 -18.60 4.81 -3.04
N ARG A 80 -18.11 4.48 -1.84
CA ARG A 80 -17.24 3.32 -1.65
C ARG A 80 -18.00 2.03 -1.90
N ILE A 81 -17.36 1.15 -2.65
CA ILE A 81 -17.82 -0.23 -2.85
C ILE A 81 -18.13 -0.91 -1.51
N SER A 82 -19.15 -1.79 -1.50
CA SER A 82 -19.50 -2.58 -0.31
C SER A 82 -18.56 -3.78 -0.16
N THR A 83 -18.42 -4.29 1.06
CA THR A 83 -17.63 -5.50 1.33
C THR A 83 -18.07 -6.69 0.49
N GLU A 84 -19.38 -6.87 0.30
CA GLU A 84 -19.93 -7.91 -0.56
C GLU A 84 -19.46 -7.75 -2.01
N SER A 85 -19.60 -6.56 -2.58
CA SER A 85 -19.14 -6.28 -3.94
C SER A 85 -17.62 -6.43 -4.10
N ILE A 86 -16.83 -6.16 -3.05
CA ILE A 86 -15.38 -6.42 -3.06
C ILE A 86 -15.12 -7.92 -3.24
N LEU A 87 -15.80 -8.79 -2.49
CA LEU A 87 -15.61 -10.24 -2.54
C LEU A 87 -15.92 -10.83 -3.93
N PHE A 88 -16.91 -10.27 -4.63
CA PHE A 88 -17.27 -10.68 -5.98
C PHE A 88 -16.51 -9.96 -7.09
N HIS A 89 -15.67 -8.97 -6.76
CA HIS A 89 -14.95 -8.19 -7.75
C HIS A 89 -13.99 -9.07 -8.57
N PRO A 90 -13.81 -8.83 -9.88
CA PRO A 90 -12.89 -9.61 -10.72
C PRO A 90 -11.48 -9.76 -10.15
N PHE A 91 -10.95 -8.74 -9.47
CA PHE A 91 -9.67 -8.84 -8.78
C PHE A 91 -9.61 -9.99 -7.75
N MET A 92 -10.70 -10.22 -7.00
CA MET A 92 -10.79 -11.26 -5.97
C MET A 92 -11.16 -12.63 -6.56
N THR A 93 -11.92 -12.64 -7.66
CA THR A 93 -12.46 -13.88 -8.25
C THR A 93 -11.62 -14.44 -9.40
N ILE A 94 -10.65 -13.69 -9.92
CA ILE A 94 -9.65 -14.22 -10.85
C ILE A 94 -8.91 -15.35 -10.14
N ARG A 95 -9.22 -16.59 -10.54
CA ARG A 95 -8.32 -17.71 -10.31
C ARG A 95 -7.06 -17.40 -11.08
N ARG A 96 -6.00 -16.97 -10.38
CA ARG A 96 -4.65 -17.04 -10.93
C ARG A 96 -4.43 -18.52 -11.26
N SER A 97 -4.64 -18.89 -12.52
CA SER A 97 -3.97 -20.05 -13.10
C SER A 97 -2.50 -19.88 -12.69
N SER A 98 -2.00 -20.83 -11.92
CA SER A 98 -0.62 -20.83 -11.44
C SER A 98 0.31 -20.38 -12.57
N THR A 99 1.27 -19.50 -12.26
CA THR A 99 2.33 -18.98 -13.15
C THR A 99 1.84 -17.81 -14.02
N GLN A 100 2.30 -16.57 -13.85
CA GLN A 100 3.65 -16.09 -14.10
C GLN A 100 4.03 -14.97 -13.11
N ILE A 101 5.12 -15.17 -12.36
CA ILE A 101 5.84 -14.05 -11.73
C ILE A 101 6.32 -13.18 -12.89
N ARG A 102 5.78 -11.97 -13.06
CA ARG A 102 6.36 -11.02 -14.02
C ARG A 102 7.76 -10.71 -13.51
N PRO A 103 8.84 -11.13 -14.20
CA PRO A 103 10.17 -10.74 -13.79
C PRO A 103 10.20 -9.21 -13.84
N LYS A 104 10.57 -8.56 -12.72
CA LYS A 104 11.04 -7.17 -12.76
C LYS A 104 12.08 -7.14 -13.87
N SER A 105 11.89 -6.26 -14.85
CA SER A 105 12.83 -6.05 -15.96
C SER A 105 14.25 -6.11 -15.41
N LYS A 106 15.02 -7.13 -15.80
CA LYS A 106 16.44 -7.20 -15.48
C LYS A 106 17.10 -6.07 -16.27
N THR A 107 17.19 -4.87 -15.71
CA THR A 107 18.31 -3.99 -16.06
C THR A 107 19.56 -4.78 -15.68
N PRO A 108 20.49 -5.05 -16.61
CA PRO A 108 21.73 -5.70 -16.25
C PRO A 108 22.43 -4.80 -15.24
N ILE A 109 22.51 -5.27 -14.00
CA ILE A 109 23.30 -4.64 -12.95
C ILE A 109 24.75 -4.78 -13.40
N SER A 110 25.33 -3.69 -13.90
CA SER A 110 26.78 -3.58 -14.05
C SER A 110 27.37 -3.60 -12.63
N LEU A 111 27.85 -4.76 -12.21
CA LEU A 111 28.61 -4.90 -10.97
C LEU A 111 29.85 -4.00 -11.05
N PRO A 112 30.04 -3.01 -10.15
CA PRO A 112 31.35 -2.41 -10.01
C PRO A 112 32.33 -3.49 -9.55
N SER A 113 33.45 -3.60 -10.27
CA SER A 113 34.56 -4.51 -9.95
C SER A 113 34.94 -4.37 -8.47
N ILE A 114 34.71 -5.43 -7.70
CA ILE A 114 35.09 -5.50 -6.29
C ILE A 114 36.61 -5.64 -6.24
N ARG A 115 37.30 -4.55 -5.87
CA ARG A 115 38.70 -4.64 -5.46
C ARG A 115 38.75 -5.19 -4.04
N SER A 116 39.40 -6.33 -3.90
CA SER A 116 39.67 -7.00 -2.63
C SER A 116 40.41 -6.08 -1.66
N SER A 117 39.85 -5.89 -0.46
CA SER A 117 40.64 -5.74 0.76
C SER A 117 39.78 -6.10 1.98
N HIS A 118 40.22 -7.17 2.64
CA HIS A 118 39.70 -7.75 3.87
C HIS A 118 39.49 -6.72 5.01
N LYS A 119 38.41 -6.91 5.77
CA LYS A 119 38.41 -6.97 7.25
C LYS A 119 37.11 -7.60 7.73
N ILE A 120 37.22 -8.83 8.21
CA ILE A 120 36.14 -9.58 8.89
C ILE A 120 35.89 -8.87 10.22
N PHE A 121 34.66 -8.40 10.44
CA PHE A 121 34.21 -7.88 11.73
C PHE A 121 33.15 -8.84 12.29
N SER A 122 33.47 -9.47 13.42
CA SER A 122 32.56 -10.34 14.16
C SER A 122 31.52 -9.51 14.92
N PRO A 123 30.25 -9.95 15.05
CA PRO A 123 29.28 -9.26 15.88
C PRO A 123 29.42 -9.74 17.33
N SER A 124 29.71 -8.81 18.24
CA SER A 124 29.57 -9.01 19.69
C SER A 124 28.10 -8.80 20.07
N VAL A 125 27.44 -9.85 20.55
CA VAL A 125 26.06 -9.83 21.08
C VAL A 125 26.07 -9.08 22.42
N LYS A 126 25.26 -8.02 22.56
CA LYS A 126 24.93 -7.44 23.88
C LYS A 126 23.48 -7.78 24.21
N GLN A 127 23.31 -8.50 25.31
CA GLN A 127 22.04 -8.81 25.96
C GLN A 127 21.44 -7.53 26.55
N TYR A 128 20.14 -7.31 26.35
CA TYR A 128 19.37 -6.29 27.07
C TYR A 128 18.72 -6.95 28.30
N THR A 129 19.06 -6.45 29.48
CA THR A 129 18.36 -6.70 30.75
C THR A 129 17.20 -5.71 30.88
N PHE A 130 16.04 -6.21 31.29
CA PHE A 130 14.87 -5.39 31.69
C PHE A 130 15.00 -5.02 33.17
N GLU A 131 14.80 -3.73 33.49
CA GLU A 131 14.35 -3.30 34.82
C GLU A 131 12.81 -3.32 34.89
#